data_AF-A0A1G3TD76-F1
#
_entry.id   AF-A0A1G3TD76-F1
#
_cell.length_a   1.000
_cell.length_b   1.000
_cell.length_c   1.000
_cell.angle_alpha   90.00
_cell.angle_beta   90.00
_cell.angle_gamma   90.00
#
_symmetry.space_group_name_H-M   'P 1'
#
loop_
_entity.id
_entity.type
_entity.pdbx_description
1 polymer ?
#
loop_
_entity_poly.entity_id
_entity_poly.type
_entity_poly.pdbx_seq_one_letter_code
_entity_poly.pdbx_strand_id
1 'polypeptide(L)' 'MKTSELNKEIEVLEHNISVAQTLPPSDNTLALLETLQTVKKKIVAGNIGRKMRDTIIVFLPLLYLQIWKLKKL' A
#
# COMPACT_ATOMS: atom_id res chain seq x y z
N MET A 1 -1.99 21.05 -3.50
CA MET A 1 -2.44 19.76 -4.08
C MET A 1 -3.96 19.72 -3.97
N LYS A 2 -4.67 19.50 -5.08
CA LYS A 2 -6.14 19.41 -5.03
C LYS A 2 -6.48 18.15 -4.24
N THR A 3 -7.28 18.30 -3.19
CA THR A 3 -7.69 17.26 -2.22
C THR A 3 -8.15 15.94 -2.86
N SER A 4 -8.59 15.99 -4.13
CA SER A 4 -8.99 14.84 -4.94
C SER A 4 -7.89 13.83 -5.26
N GLU A 5 -6.63 14.26 -5.43
CA GLU A 5 -5.53 13.33 -5.74
C GLU A 5 -5.18 12.49 -4.50
N LEU A 6 -5.08 13.14 -3.36
CA LEU A 6 -4.74 12.52 -2.08
C LEU A 6 -5.81 11.49 -1.64
N ASN A 7 -7.08 11.77 -1.89
CA ASN A 7 -8.16 10.82 -1.63
C ASN A 7 -8.06 9.56 -2.49
N LYS A 8 -7.72 9.69 -3.78
CA LYS A 8 -7.50 8.52 -4.66
C LYS A 8 -6.30 7.68 -4.23
N GLU A 9 -5.23 8.31 -3.77
CA GLU A 9 -4.04 7.61 -3.24
C GLU A 9 -4.39 6.78 -1.99
N ILE A 10 -5.21 7.34 -1.10
CA ILE A 10 -5.69 6.66 0.10
C ILE A 10 -6.60 5.48 -0.29
N GLU A 11 -7.50 5.66 -1.25
CA GLU A 11 -8.42 4.61 -1.71
C GLU A 11 -7.67 3.41 -2.31
N VAL A 12 -6.63 3.66 -3.11
CA VAL A 12 -5.75 2.60 -3.64
C VAL A 12 -5.02 1.87 -2.51
N LEU A 13 -4.53 2.59 -1.50
CA LEU A 13 -3.88 1.98 -0.34
C LEU A 13 -4.85 1.12 0.48
N GLU A 14 -6.08 1.59 0.70
CA GLU A 14 -7.13 0.84 1.40
C GLU A 14 -7.48 -0.45 0.67
N HIS A 15 -7.63 -0.38 -0.65
CA HIS A 15 -7.84 -1.57 -1.48
C HIS A 15 -6.69 -2.58 -1.32
N ASN A 16 -5.44 -2.12 -1.39
CA ASN A 16 -4.28 -3.00 -1.26
C ASN A 16 -4.16 -3.61 0.14
N ILE A 17 -4.50 -2.86 1.19
CA ILE A 17 -4.58 -3.40 2.56
C ILE A 17 -5.64 -4.50 2.63
N SER A 18 -6.84 -4.25 2.09
CA SER A 18 -7.91 -5.24 2.06
C SER A 18 -7.49 -6.52 1.33
N VAL A 19 -6.85 -6.39 0.17
CA VAL A 19 -6.31 -7.55 -0.58
C VAL A 19 -5.26 -8.30 0.25
N ALA A 20 -4.32 -7.58 0.86
CA ALA A 20 -3.26 -8.19 1.67
C ALA A 20 -3.81 -8.94 2.90
N GLN A 21 -4.92 -8.47 3.48
CA GLN A 21 -5.61 -9.15 4.59
C GLN A 21 -6.25 -10.49 4.18
N THR A 22 -6.54 -10.69 2.88
CA THR A 22 -7.06 -11.97 2.37
C THR A 22 -5.98 -13.03 2.12
N LEU A 23 -4.71 -12.68 2.33
CA LEU A 23 -3.59 -13.60 2.12
C LEU A 23 -3.37 -14.46 3.37
N PRO A 24 -2.82 -15.68 3.20
CA PRO A 24 -2.39 -16.48 4.33
C PRO A 24 -1.43 -15.67 5.23
N PRO A 25 -1.60 -15.75 6.56
CA PRO A 25 -0.69 -15.08 7.48
C PRO A 25 0.70 -15.70 7.33
N SER A 26 1.67 -14.86 7.02
CA SER A 26 3.09 -15.17 6.94
C SER A 26 3.86 -13.93 7.38
N ASP A 27 5.13 -14.09 7.77
CA ASP A 27 5.98 -12.96 8.13
C ASP A 27 6.02 -11.90 7.02
N ASN A 28 6.03 -12.34 5.76
CA ASN A 28 5.98 -11.46 4.60
C ASN A 28 4.64 -10.74 4.45
N THR A 29 3.52 -11.44 4.68
CA THR A 29 2.17 -10.85 4.64
C THR A 29 2.00 -9.81 5.76
N LEU A 30 2.52 -10.10 6.95
CA LEU A 30 2.43 -9.21 8.11
C LEU A 30 3.30 -7.95 7.90
N ALA A 31 4.55 -8.12 7.46
CA ALA A 31 5.44 -7.01 7.14
C ALA A 31 4.86 -6.10 6.02
N LEU A 32 4.21 -6.72 5.03
CA LEU A 32 3.50 -6.00 3.99
C LEU A 32 2.34 -5.17 4.57
N LEU A 33 1.47 -5.79 5.37
CA LEU A 33 0.34 -5.11 6.00
C LEU A 33 0.78 -3.92 6.84
N GLU A 34 1.83 -4.11 7.65
CA GLU A 34 2.41 -3.05 8.47
C GLU A 34 2.96 -1.90 7.62
N THR A 35 3.64 -2.23 6.51
CA THR A 35 4.16 -1.24 5.56
C THR A 35 3.03 -0.43 4.95
N LEU A 36 1.98 -1.09 4.44
CA LEU A 36 0.83 -0.42 3.82
C LEU A 36 0.09 0.49 4.81
N GLN A 37 -0.13 0.03 6.04
CA GLN A 37 -0.76 0.82 7.10
C GLN A 37 0.10 2.04 7.50
N THR A 38 1.42 1.86 7.59
CA THR A 38 2.36 2.93 7.90
C THR A 38 2.36 4.00 6.82
N VAL A 39 2.37 3.59 5.55
CA VAL A 39 2.24 4.51 4.41
C VAL A 39 0.95 5.30 4.51
N LYS A 40 -0.20 4.63 4.70
CA LYS A 40 -1.50 5.29 4.84
C LYS A 40 -1.47 6.34 5.94
N LYS A 41 -1.00 5.98 7.14
CA LYS A 41 -0.87 6.91 8.28
C LYS A 41 -0.02 8.14 7.92
N LYS A 42 1.12 7.93 7.27
CA LYS A 42 2.03 9.02 6.91
C LYS A 42 1.48 9.92 5.79
N ILE A 43 0.71 9.38 4.83
CA ILE A 43 0.02 10.17 3.80
C ILE A 43 -1.09 11.02 4.42
N VAL A 44 -1.92 10.42 5.29
CA VAL A 44 -3.01 11.11 5.99
C VAL A 44 -2.47 12.21 6.90
N ALA A 45 -1.36 11.96 7.60
CA ALA A 45 -0.69 12.95 8.44
C ALA A 45 -0.03 14.09 7.64
N GLY A 46 -0.07 14.06 6.30
CA GLY A 46 0.61 15.04 5.45
C GLY A 46 2.13 15.00 5.54
N ASN A 47 2.69 13.98 6.21
CA ASN A 47 4.09 13.94 6.63
C ASN A 47 5.00 13.21 5.62
N ILE A 48 4.53 13.08 4.37
CA ILE A 48 5.26 12.46 3.25
C ILE A 48 5.39 13.46 2.11
N GLY A 49 6.65 13.73 1.74
CA GLY A 49 6.98 14.46 0.53
C GLY A 49 6.53 13.73 -0.72
N ARG A 50 6.09 14.47 -1.73
CA ARG A 50 5.47 13.98 -2.98
C ARG A 50 6.26 12.83 -3.63
N LYS A 51 7.58 12.97 -3.74
CA LYS A 51 8.48 11.96 -4.35
C LYS A 51 8.43 10.60 -3.67
N MET A 52 8.38 10.58 -2.34
CA MET A 52 8.28 9.34 -1.56
C MET A 52 6.89 8.72 -1.73
N ARG A 53 5.85 9.56 -1.87
CA ARG A 53 4.48 9.13 -2.15
C ARG A 53 4.35 8.46 -3.51
N ASP A 54 4.88 9.10 -4.56
CA ASP A 54 4.88 8.59 -5.92
C ASP A 54 5.62 7.26 -6.01
N THR A 55 6.76 7.17 -5.32
CA THR A 55 7.53 5.92 -5.19
C THR A 55 6.65 4.81 -4.62
N ILE A 56 6.00 5.05 -3.48
CA ILE A 56 5.16 4.04 -2.84
C ILE A 56 3.99 3.63 -3.73
N ILE A 57 3.31 4.58 -4.38
CA ILE A 57 2.20 4.30 -5.28
C ILE A 57 2.64 3.46 -6.49
N VAL A 58 3.82 3.75 -7.05
CA VAL A 58 4.38 2.98 -8.18
C VAL A 58 4.83 1.58 -7.76
N PHE A 59 5.29 1.40 -6.52
CA PHE A 59 5.70 0.09 -6.00
C PHE A 59 4.53 -0.77 -5.51
N LEU A 60 3.36 -0.19 -5.25
CA LEU A 60 2.15 -0.92 -4.84
C LEU A 60 1.71 -2.02 -5.84
N PRO A 61 1.64 -1.75 -7.16
CA PRO A 61 1.37 -2.78 -8.16
C PRO A 61 2.44 -3.89 -8.21
N LEU A 62 3.71 -3.54 -7.99
CA LEU A 62 4.81 -4.53 -7.96
C LEU A 62 4.69 -5.43 -6.72
N LEU A 63 4.32 -4.85 -5.58
CA LEU A 63 3.96 -5.59 -4.37
C LEU A 63 2.75 -6.52 -4.61
N TYR A 64 1.71 -6.04 -5.30
CA TYR A 64 0.58 -6.87 -5.69
C TYR A 64 1.00 -8.04 -6.60
N LEU A 65 1.91 -7.83 -7.55
CA LEU A 65 2.45 -8.90 -8.40
C LEU A 65 3.27 -9.92 -7.61
N GLN A 66 4.03 -9.47 -6.60
CA GLN A 66 4.78 -10.36 -5.69
C GLN A 66 3.81 -11.22 -4.86
N ILE A 67 2.76 -10.61 -4.30
CA ILE A 67 1.67 -11.30 -3.60
C ILE A 67 0.99 -12.34 -4.50
N TRP A 68 0.62 -11.94 -5.73
CA TRP A 68 -0.08 -12.83 -6.65
C TRP A 68 0.77 -14.04 -7.04
N LYS A 69 2.09 -13.85 -7.22
CA LYS A 69 3.04 -14.95 -7.40
C LYS A 69 3.09 -15.88 -6.19
N LEU A 70 3.09 -15.33 -4.97
CA LEU A 70 3.08 -16.12 -3.73
C LEU A 70 1.76 -16.90 -3.56
N LYS A 71 0.63 -16.37 -4.03
CA LYS A 71 -0.68 -17.04 -3.98
C LYS A 71 -0.83 -18.21 -4.95
N LYS A 72 0.08 -18.33 -5.93
CA LYS A 72 0.09 -19.37 -6.98
C LYS A 72 1.06 -20.52 -6.68
N LEU A 73 1.90 -20.38 -5.65
CA LEU A 73 2.74 -21.45 -5.09
C LEU A 73 1.96 -22.24 -4.04
#